data_AF-A0A7W7N0E7-F1
#
_entry.id   AF-A0A7W7N0E7-F1
#
_cell.length_a   1.000
_cell.length_b   1.000
_cell.length_c   1.000
_cell.angle_alpha   90.00
_cell.angle_beta   90.00
_cell.angle_gamma   90.00
#
_symmetry.space_group_name_H-M   'P 1'
#
loop_
_entity.id
_entity.type
_entity.pdbx_description
1 polymer ?
#
loop_
_entity_poly.entity_id
_entity_poly.type
_entity_poly.pdbx_seq_one_letter_code
_entity_poly.pdbx_strand_id
1 'polypeptide(L)'
;MTTVILVVMCVVVGALELYAGKQSRDQSNAFSRRIDELNEQVTKQNNVLVTVGEQLTAELSRVKQDVLPALDTRLRQNTGQVEELAGLVHQADEFLRTQAGRLRDLEQQRITLAALRRKLGEVETSVRAVTRTGAEEIEGKVDTALGRLADLERGGEEILALQRTLTRTLEDVEDVVAELLQFTEGELDDTVSAALTGRPRPHGDAVTATGRLWTRDDQLDDILGEMYERCVRASRLNVRFRTTEGSDGPAPGSPERRRYFLGGQAAEDLAGAFSALLISTGADLPRNGLHDAPRGEVRRGLARIEPGLPPGVEPTRPPEDEAALKALLRTLSECSGAVAQIGPLMAVRTRDELLCAVLTAAQSLELESDELFWDPSAATVRLRRLPSHQLWDLTTWATAP
;
A
#
# COMPACT_ATOMS: atom_id res chain seq x y z
N MET A 1 35.96 105.40 -2.70
CA MET A 1 35.08 104.29 -3.16
C MET A 1 35.87 103.01 -3.47
N THR A 2 37.06 103.08 -4.06
CA THR A 2 37.87 101.90 -4.42
C THR A 2 38.40 101.08 -3.23
N THR A 3 38.76 101.71 -2.11
CA THR A 3 39.27 101.02 -0.90
C THR A 3 38.22 100.16 -0.21
N VAL A 4 36.96 100.62 -0.16
CA VAL A 4 35.84 99.87 0.43
C VAL A 4 35.55 98.62 -0.38
N ILE A 5 35.60 98.70 -1.71
CA ILE A 5 35.39 97.56 -2.61
C ILE A 5 36.46 96.49 -2.39
N LEU A 6 37.73 96.89 -2.22
CA LEU A 6 38.85 95.97 -2.00
C LEU A 6 38.73 95.22 -0.66
N VAL A 7 38.34 95.93 0.41
CA VAL A 7 38.11 95.31 1.73
C VAL A 7 36.95 94.31 1.69
N VAL A 8 35.84 94.67 1.03
CA VAL A 8 34.69 93.76 0.87
C VAL A 8 35.09 92.53 0.07
N MET A 9 35.87 92.68 -1.00
CA MET A 9 36.35 91.55 -1.78
C MET A 9 37.26 90.63 -0.96
N CYS A 10 38.17 91.18 -0.14
CA CYS A 10 39.01 90.38 0.75
C CYS A 10 38.20 89.58 1.78
N VAL A 11 37.15 90.16 2.35
CA VAL A 11 36.28 89.44 3.30
C VAL A 11 35.49 88.33 2.60
N VAL A 12 34.99 88.57 1.38
CA VAL A 12 34.26 87.56 0.60
C VAL A 12 35.18 86.40 0.19
N VAL A 13 36.40 86.69 -0.26
CA VAL A 13 37.39 85.65 -0.59
C VAL A 13 37.80 84.86 0.67
N GLY A 14 38.03 85.54 1.80
CA GLY A 14 38.31 84.88 3.07
C GLY A 14 37.17 83.97 3.56
N ALA A 15 35.91 84.39 3.38
CA ALA A 15 34.76 83.57 3.71
C ALA A 15 34.61 82.35 2.77
N LEU A 16 34.90 82.52 1.47
CA LEU A 16 34.87 81.43 0.49
C LEU A 16 35.97 80.38 0.75
N GLU A 17 37.20 80.79 1.07
CA GLU A 17 38.27 79.86 1.41
C GLU A 17 37.97 79.09 2.70
N LEU A 18 37.37 79.75 3.70
CA LEU A 18 37.00 79.11 4.95
C LEU A 18 35.84 78.12 4.76
N TYR A 19 34.90 78.44 3.86
CA TYR A 19 33.81 77.54 3.47
C TYR A 19 34.33 76.33 2.69
N ALA A 20 35.22 76.54 1.71
CA ALA A 20 35.84 75.45 0.94
C ALA A 20 36.70 74.54 1.83
N GLY A 21 37.44 75.12 2.79
CA GLY A 21 38.23 74.37 3.77
C GLY A 21 37.36 73.54 4.71
N LYS A 22 36.19 74.07 5.11
CA LYS A 22 35.22 73.32 5.93
C LYS A 22 34.56 72.19 5.13
N GLN A 23 34.16 72.45 3.89
CA GLN A 23 33.57 71.45 3.00
C GLN A 23 34.52 70.28 2.70
N SER A 24 35.82 70.56 2.50
CA SER A 24 36.85 69.52 2.29
C SER A 24 37.02 68.62 3.53
N ARG A 25 37.04 69.21 4.73
CA ARG A 25 37.09 68.47 6.00
C ARG A 25 35.84 67.62 6.24
N ASP A 26 34.66 68.13 5.89
CA ASP A 26 33.42 67.38 6.03
C ASP A 26 33.38 66.20 5.04
N GLN A 27 33.92 66.37 3.82
CA GLN A 27 34.08 65.29 2.86
C GLN A 27 35.07 64.23 3.32
N SER A 28 36.26 64.60 3.83
CA SER A 28 37.24 63.63 4.33
C SER A 28 36.67 62.80 5.49
N ASN A 29 35.93 63.44 6.40
CA ASN A 29 35.31 62.76 7.53
C ASN A 29 34.19 61.80 7.07
N ALA A 30 33.43 62.18 6.04
CA ALA A 30 32.43 61.30 5.45
C ALA A 30 33.06 60.08 4.74
N PHE A 31 34.20 60.27 4.06
CA PHE A 31 34.94 59.16 3.45
C PHE A 31 35.55 58.22 4.49
N SER A 32 36.19 58.74 5.55
CA SER A 32 36.72 57.91 6.63
C SER A 32 35.63 57.07 7.29
N ARG A 33 34.45 57.66 7.58
CA ARG A 33 33.31 56.90 8.11
C ARG A 33 32.83 55.79 7.18
N ARG A 34 32.77 56.04 5.87
CA ARG A 34 32.39 55.00 4.90
C ARG A 34 33.42 53.89 4.80
N ILE A 35 34.72 54.20 4.92
CA ILE A 35 35.79 53.20 4.93
C ILE A 35 35.71 52.35 6.20
N ASP A 36 35.49 52.97 7.36
CA ASP A 36 35.34 52.25 8.62
C ASP A 36 34.10 51.34 8.59
N GLU A 37 32.98 51.84 8.05
CA GLU A 37 31.74 51.06 7.88
C GLU A 37 31.91 49.89 6.88
N LEU A 38 32.64 50.10 5.78
CA LEU A 38 32.97 49.02 4.84
C LEU A 38 33.88 47.97 5.49
N ASN A 39 34.86 48.39 6.28
CA ASN A 39 35.78 47.49 6.95
C ASN A 39 35.06 46.67 8.04
N GLU A 40 34.09 47.29 8.74
CA GLU A 40 33.22 46.59 9.69
C GLU A 40 32.31 45.57 8.98
N GLN A 41 31.81 45.88 7.78
CA GLN A 41 31.02 44.93 6.98
C GLN A 41 31.88 43.77 6.46
N VAL A 42 33.11 44.04 5.98
CA VAL A 42 34.03 43.00 5.50
C VAL A 42 34.48 42.09 6.65
N THR A 43 34.73 42.63 7.83
CA THR A 43 35.08 41.81 9.01
C THR A 43 33.90 40.96 9.49
N LYS A 44 32.66 41.49 9.47
CA LYS A 44 31.45 40.70 9.74
C LYS A 44 31.26 39.58 8.71
N GLN A 45 31.43 39.87 7.42
CA GLN A 45 31.32 38.86 6.35
C GLN A 45 32.42 37.80 6.44
N ASN A 46 33.66 38.20 6.72
CA ASN A 46 34.75 37.25 6.92
C ASN A 46 34.51 36.34 8.13
N ASN A 47 33.97 36.88 9.23
CA ASN A 47 33.64 36.05 10.39
C ASN A 47 32.51 35.05 10.06
N VAL A 48 31.48 35.48 9.33
CA VAL A 48 30.43 34.57 8.84
C VAL A 48 31.01 33.49 7.91
N LEU A 49 31.89 33.85 6.98
CA LEU A 49 32.53 32.88 6.07
C LEU A 49 33.41 31.87 6.82
N VAL A 50 34.11 32.28 7.88
CA VAL A 50 34.89 31.36 8.72
C VAL A 50 33.97 30.39 9.45
N THR A 51 32.87 30.87 10.04
CA THR A 51 31.90 30.00 10.73
C THR A 51 31.21 29.02 9.77
N VAL A 52 30.88 29.46 8.55
CA VAL A 52 30.29 28.60 7.51
C VAL A 52 31.34 27.61 7.00
N GLY A 53 32.61 28.01 6.89
CA GLY A 53 33.72 27.11 6.53
C GLY A 53 33.97 26.03 7.59
N GLU A 54 33.91 26.38 8.87
CA GLU A 54 33.99 25.42 9.98
C GLU A 54 32.78 24.47 9.98
N GLN A 55 31.56 24.98 9.75
CA GLN A 55 30.36 24.17 9.66
C GLN A 55 30.39 23.20 8.47
N LEU A 56 30.80 23.66 7.29
CA LEU A 56 31.00 22.82 6.10
C LEU A 56 32.08 21.76 6.34
N THR A 57 33.17 22.11 7.02
CA THR A 57 34.24 21.14 7.35
C THR A 57 33.74 20.09 8.34
N ALA A 58 32.94 20.49 9.33
CA ALA A 58 32.31 19.58 10.28
C ALA A 58 31.31 18.64 9.57
N GLU A 59 30.45 19.18 8.69
CA GLU A 59 29.50 18.37 7.91
C GLU A 59 30.20 17.43 6.92
N LEU A 60 31.27 17.88 6.27
CA LEU A 60 32.03 17.03 5.34
C LEU A 60 32.80 15.93 6.09
N SER A 61 33.30 16.22 7.29
CA SER A 61 33.88 15.21 8.17
C SER A 61 32.85 14.17 8.63
N ARG A 62 31.62 14.60 8.94
CA ARG A 62 30.51 13.73 9.33
C ARG A 62 30.04 12.85 8.17
N VAL A 63 29.89 13.41 6.96
CA VAL A 63 29.56 12.62 5.77
C VAL A 63 30.65 11.58 5.48
N LYS A 64 31.92 11.96 5.63
CA LYS A 64 33.04 11.04 5.41
C LYS A 64 33.13 9.93 6.47
N GLN A 65 32.89 10.25 7.74
CA GLN A 65 33.00 9.29 8.84
C GLN A 65 31.76 8.42 9.02
N ASP A 66 30.56 8.95 8.80
CA ASP A 66 29.33 8.23 9.12
C ASP A 66 28.63 7.68 7.87
N VAL A 67 28.52 8.51 6.83
CA VAL A 67 27.67 8.19 5.67
C VAL A 67 28.36 7.25 4.70
N LEU A 68 29.65 7.47 4.39
CA LEU A 68 30.38 6.58 3.48
C LEU A 68 30.48 5.13 4.00
N PRO A 69 30.82 4.88 5.29
CA PRO A 69 30.84 3.51 5.80
C PRO A 69 29.44 2.89 5.91
N ALA A 70 28.43 3.69 6.23
CA ALA A 70 27.03 3.22 6.25
C ALA A 70 26.54 2.82 4.85
N LEU A 71 26.97 3.53 3.80
CA LEU A 71 26.67 3.16 2.42
C LEU A 71 27.45 1.91 1.96
N ASP A 72 28.73 1.78 2.33
CA ASP A 72 29.52 0.57 2.00
C ASP A 72 28.95 -0.69 2.66
N THR A 73 28.54 -0.58 3.93
CA THR A 73 27.90 -1.69 4.65
C THR A 73 26.55 -2.08 4.05
N ARG A 74 25.71 -1.10 3.69
CA ARG A 74 24.44 -1.36 2.98
C ARG A 74 24.66 -1.97 1.59
N LEU A 75 25.66 -1.50 0.84
CA LEU A 75 26.01 -2.07 -0.46
C LEU A 75 26.42 -3.54 -0.33
N ARG A 76 27.31 -3.87 0.62
CA ARG A 76 27.70 -5.27 0.88
C ARG A 76 26.52 -6.13 1.30
N GLN A 77 25.63 -5.59 2.15
CA GLN A 77 24.44 -6.31 2.58
C GLN A 77 23.48 -6.58 1.42
N ASN A 78 23.24 -5.58 0.56
CA ASN A 78 22.43 -5.74 -0.64
C ASN A 78 23.06 -6.72 -1.63
N THR A 79 24.38 -6.69 -1.82
CA THR A 79 25.08 -7.68 -2.66
C THR A 79 24.89 -9.10 -2.12
N GLY A 80 24.98 -9.30 -0.79
CA GLY A 80 24.72 -10.60 -0.18
C GLY A 80 23.28 -11.09 -0.37
N GLN A 81 22.30 -10.19 -0.26
CA GLN A 81 20.89 -10.52 -0.53
C GLN A 81 20.64 -10.87 -2.01
N VAL A 82 21.32 -10.19 -2.94
CA VAL A 82 21.23 -10.50 -4.38
C VAL A 82 21.84 -11.86 -4.68
N GLU A 83 22.97 -12.21 -4.05
CA GLU A 83 23.57 -13.55 -4.19
C GLU A 83 22.65 -14.65 -3.62
N GLU A 84 22.00 -14.40 -2.48
CA GLU A 84 21.03 -15.33 -1.90
C GLU A 84 19.81 -15.52 -2.80
N LEU A 85 19.25 -14.43 -3.34
CA LEU A 85 18.16 -14.48 -4.31
C LEU A 85 18.58 -15.22 -5.59
N ALA A 86 19.79 -14.99 -6.09
CA ALA A 86 20.32 -15.73 -7.24
C ALA A 86 20.41 -17.24 -6.97
N GLY A 87 20.80 -17.63 -5.74
CA GLY A 87 20.78 -19.02 -5.29
C GLY A 87 19.38 -19.62 -5.30
N LEU A 88 18.39 -18.92 -4.74
CA LEU A 88 16.99 -19.35 -4.72
C LEU A 88 16.39 -19.47 -6.13
N VAL A 89 16.71 -18.53 -7.03
CA VAL A 89 16.27 -18.57 -8.43
C VAL A 89 16.87 -19.77 -9.15
N HIS A 90 18.16 -20.07 -8.92
CA HIS A 90 18.79 -21.23 -9.52
C HIS A 90 18.16 -22.55 -9.03
N GLN A 91 17.84 -22.62 -7.73
CA GLN A 91 17.15 -23.76 -7.16
C GLN A 91 15.72 -23.91 -7.74
N ALA A 92 15.00 -22.81 -7.91
CA ALA A 92 13.68 -22.80 -8.54
C ALA A 92 13.74 -23.27 -10.01
N ASP A 93 14.72 -22.82 -10.78
CA ASP A 93 14.96 -23.27 -12.16
C ASP A 93 15.26 -24.78 -12.23
N GLU A 94 16.04 -25.30 -11.29
CA GLU A 94 16.28 -26.74 -11.18
C GLU A 94 14.98 -27.51 -10.89
N PHE A 95 14.17 -27.04 -9.95
CA PHE A 95 12.85 -27.63 -9.67
C PHE A 95 11.94 -27.60 -10.90
N LEU A 96 11.86 -26.48 -11.62
CA LEU A 96 11.06 -26.37 -12.84
C LEU A 96 11.53 -27.34 -13.93
N ARG A 97 12.84 -27.51 -14.11
CA ARG A 97 13.39 -28.52 -15.05
C ARG A 97 12.98 -29.93 -14.65
N THR A 98 13.02 -30.28 -13.36
CA THR A 98 12.58 -31.60 -12.91
C THR A 98 11.07 -31.82 -13.12
N GLN A 99 10.25 -30.81 -12.86
CA GLN A 99 8.79 -30.88 -13.08
C GLN A 99 8.45 -30.99 -14.57
N ALA A 100 9.12 -30.23 -15.43
CA ALA A 100 8.96 -30.32 -16.88
C ALA A 100 9.34 -31.71 -17.41
N GLY A 101 10.38 -32.33 -16.85
CA GLY A 101 10.73 -33.72 -17.14
C GLY A 101 9.60 -34.70 -16.78
N ARG A 102 9.07 -34.59 -15.56
CA ARG A 102 7.95 -35.44 -15.10
C ARG A 102 6.68 -35.27 -15.95
N LEU A 103 6.37 -34.04 -16.36
CA LEU A 103 5.22 -33.77 -17.23
C LEU A 103 5.37 -34.43 -18.60
N ARG A 104 6.58 -34.37 -19.20
CA ARG A 104 6.85 -35.07 -20.47
C ARG A 104 6.72 -36.59 -20.32
N ASP A 105 7.19 -37.15 -19.21
CA ASP A 105 7.05 -38.58 -18.94
C ASP A 105 5.57 -38.99 -18.81
N LEU A 106 4.75 -38.20 -18.11
CA LEU A 106 3.31 -38.42 -18.00
C LEU A 106 2.59 -38.27 -19.35
N GLU A 107 3.00 -37.32 -20.18
CA GLU A 107 2.46 -37.15 -21.53
C GLU A 107 2.81 -38.37 -22.41
N GLN A 108 4.04 -38.88 -22.32
CA GLN A 108 4.45 -40.10 -22.99
C GLN A 108 3.64 -41.33 -22.52
N GLN A 109 3.37 -41.44 -21.21
CA GLN A 109 2.49 -42.47 -20.66
C GLN A 109 1.06 -42.35 -21.21
N ARG A 110 0.53 -41.13 -21.34
CA ARG A 110 -0.79 -40.90 -21.94
C ARG A 110 -0.83 -41.34 -23.40
N ILE A 111 0.19 -41.01 -24.19
CA ILE A 111 0.29 -41.42 -25.60
C ILE A 111 0.34 -42.95 -25.73
N THR A 112 1.12 -43.62 -24.89
CA THR A 112 1.20 -45.09 -24.88
C THR A 112 -0.12 -45.74 -24.47
N LEU A 113 -0.81 -45.22 -23.46
CA LEU A 113 -2.16 -45.68 -23.07
C LEU A 113 -3.18 -45.47 -24.19
N ALA A 114 -3.13 -44.34 -24.90
CA ALA A 114 -3.99 -44.10 -26.07
C ALA A 114 -3.72 -45.12 -27.20
N ALA A 115 -2.45 -45.46 -27.45
CA ALA A 115 -2.08 -46.50 -28.40
C ALA A 115 -2.58 -47.88 -27.97
N LEU A 116 -2.47 -48.22 -26.67
CA LEU A 116 -3.01 -49.48 -26.13
C LEU A 116 -4.53 -49.56 -26.28
N ARG A 117 -5.26 -48.46 -26.04
CA ARG A 117 -6.73 -48.41 -26.26
C ARG A 117 -7.10 -48.64 -27.72
N ARG A 118 -6.35 -48.08 -28.68
CA ARG A 118 -6.58 -48.36 -30.11
C ARG A 118 -6.35 -49.83 -30.44
N LYS A 119 -5.26 -50.43 -29.95
CA LYS A 119 -5.01 -51.87 -30.13
C LYS A 119 -6.08 -52.73 -29.48
N LEU A 120 -6.59 -52.35 -28.31
CA LEU A 120 -7.71 -53.04 -27.67
C LEU A 120 -8.98 -52.98 -28.54
N GLY A 121 -9.27 -51.83 -29.15
CA GLY A 121 -10.37 -51.68 -30.10
C GLY A 121 -10.20 -52.52 -31.38
N GLU A 122 -8.98 -52.63 -31.91
CA GLU A 122 -8.66 -53.53 -33.02
C GLU A 122 -8.86 -55.02 -32.65
N VAL A 123 -8.45 -55.42 -31.44
CA VAL A 123 -8.70 -56.78 -30.93
C VAL A 123 -10.19 -57.02 -30.72
N GLU A 124 -10.91 -56.06 -30.16
CA GLU A 124 -12.35 -56.15 -29.95
C GLU A 124 -13.10 -56.29 -31.29
N THR A 125 -12.76 -55.49 -32.29
CA THR A 125 -13.38 -55.59 -33.63
C THR A 125 -13.07 -56.93 -34.31
N SER A 126 -11.86 -57.49 -34.12
CA SER A 126 -11.50 -58.83 -34.57
C SER A 126 -12.32 -59.92 -33.86
N VAL A 127 -12.46 -59.84 -32.53
CA VAL A 127 -13.30 -60.75 -31.73
C VAL A 127 -14.77 -60.62 -32.15
N ARG A 128 -15.25 -59.40 -32.39
CA ARG A 128 -16.63 -59.14 -32.82
C ARG A 128 -16.94 -59.78 -34.17
N ALA A 129 -15.97 -59.79 -35.09
CA ALA A 129 -16.08 -60.50 -36.37
C ALA A 129 -16.15 -62.03 -36.19
N VAL A 130 -15.41 -62.59 -35.22
CA VAL A 130 -15.46 -64.02 -34.85
C VAL A 130 -16.75 -64.39 -34.12
N THR A 131 -17.32 -63.50 -33.30
CA THR A 131 -18.59 -63.76 -32.61
C THR A 131 -19.80 -63.64 -33.54
N ARG A 132 -19.72 -62.89 -34.66
CA ARG A 132 -20.79 -62.81 -35.66
C ARG A 132 -21.07 -64.19 -36.31
N THR A 133 -20.13 -65.12 -36.27
CA THR A 133 -20.31 -66.50 -36.73
C THR A 133 -20.96 -67.44 -35.69
N GLY A 134 -21.27 -67.00 -34.47
CA GLY A 134 -21.78 -67.86 -33.38
C GLY A 134 -22.95 -67.24 -32.60
N ALA A 135 -24.03 -66.88 -33.30
CA ALA A 135 -25.02 -65.90 -32.86
C ALA A 135 -26.29 -66.43 -32.13
N GLU A 136 -26.17 -67.36 -31.19
CA GLU A 136 -27.33 -67.73 -30.34
C GLU A 136 -27.09 -67.55 -28.82
N GLU A 137 -25.86 -67.35 -28.36
CA GLU A 137 -25.55 -67.13 -26.93
C GLU A 137 -25.39 -65.62 -26.57
N ILE A 138 -25.70 -64.72 -27.50
CA ILE A 138 -25.20 -63.34 -27.54
C ILE A 138 -26.19 -62.30 -26.99
N GLU A 139 -27.49 -62.59 -26.96
CA GLU A 139 -28.55 -61.60 -26.68
C GLU A 139 -28.42 -60.97 -25.27
N GLY A 140 -28.15 -61.76 -24.22
CA GLY A 140 -27.93 -61.23 -22.86
C GLY A 140 -26.60 -60.48 -22.67
N LYS A 141 -25.58 -60.78 -23.49
CA LYS A 141 -24.29 -60.08 -23.46
C LYS A 141 -24.36 -58.72 -24.19
N VAL A 142 -25.26 -58.57 -25.15
CA VAL A 142 -25.50 -57.32 -25.89
C VAL A 142 -26.12 -56.25 -25.00
N ASP A 143 -27.12 -56.59 -24.19
CA ASP A 143 -27.69 -55.63 -23.23
C ASP A 143 -26.67 -55.15 -22.19
N THR A 144 -25.79 -56.04 -21.73
CA THR A 144 -24.71 -55.68 -20.80
C THR A 144 -23.65 -54.79 -21.48
N ALA A 145 -23.39 -55.01 -22.78
CA ALA A 145 -22.46 -54.21 -23.56
C ALA A 145 -23.04 -52.82 -23.90
N LEU A 146 -24.35 -52.71 -24.14
CA LEU A 146 -25.05 -51.44 -24.34
C LEU A 146 -25.04 -50.59 -23.06
N GLY A 147 -25.23 -51.21 -21.88
CA GLY A 147 -25.07 -50.52 -20.60
C GLY A 147 -23.66 -49.95 -20.40
N ARG A 148 -22.62 -50.73 -20.73
CA ARG A 148 -21.22 -50.26 -20.66
C ARG A 148 -20.88 -49.18 -21.68
N LEU A 149 -21.55 -49.17 -22.83
CA LEU A 149 -21.41 -48.12 -23.85
C LEU A 149 -22.02 -46.80 -23.39
N ALA A 150 -23.19 -46.84 -22.73
CA ALA A 150 -23.80 -45.66 -22.14
C ALA A 150 -22.95 -45.07 -20.99
N ASP A 151 -22.29 -45.92 -20.20
CA ASP A 151 -21.36 -45.46 -19.15
C ASP A 151 -20.06 -44.87 -19.74
N LEU A 152 -19.57 -45.41 -20.86
CA LEU A 152 -18.43 -44.84 -21.59
C LEU A 152 -18.78 -43.52 -22.30
N GLU A 153 -20.00 -43.37 -22.81
CA GLU A 153 -20.50 -42.13 -23.39
C GLU A 153 -20.58 -41.03 -22.32
N ARG A 154 -21.11 -41.36 -21.13
CA ARG A 154 -21.15 -40.45 -19.97
C ARG A 154 -19.73 -40.06 -19.52
N GLY A 155 -18.81 -41.01 -19.44
CA GLY A 155 -17.39 -40.71 -19.14
C GLY A 155 -16.72 -39.86 -20.23
N GLY A 156 -17.12 -40.00 -21.49
CA GLY A 156 -16.67 -39.16 -22.60
C GLY A 156 -17.14 -37.71 -22.47
N GLU A 157 -18.39 -37.50 -22.07
CA GLU A 157 -18.93 -36.16 -21.78
C GLU A 157 -18.22 -35.50 -20.60
N GLU A 158 -17.95 -36.26 -19.53
CA GLU A 158 -17.17 -35.79 -18.37
C GLU A 158 -15.74 -35.39 -18.76
N ILE A 159 -15.08 -36.16 -19.63
CA ILE A 159 -13.73 -35.84 -20.12
C ILE A 159 -13.76 -34.57 -20.99
N LEU A 160 -14.78 -34.37 -21.84
CA LEU A 160 -14.92 -33.15 -22.63
C LEU A 160 -15.23 -31.92 -21.75
N ALA A 161 -15.99 -32.11 -20.66
CA ALA A 161 -16.20 -31.05 -19.67
C ALA A 161 -14.89 -30.68 -18.97
N LEU A 162 -14.11 -31.67 -18.53
CA LEU A 162 -12.77 -31.48 -17.96
C LEU A 162 -11.82 -30.76 -18.92
N GLN A 163 -11.85 -31.11 -20.21
CA GLN A 163 -11.05 -30.43 -21.23
C GLN A 163 -11.44 -28.96 -21.39
N ARG A 164 -12.74 -28.62 -21.42
CA ARG A 164 -13.17 -27.21 -21.47
C ARG A 164 -12.76 -26.45 -20.22
N THR A 165 -12.88 -27.06 -19.04
CA THR A 165 -12.43 -26.44 -17.79
C THR A 165 -10.92 -26.19 -17.82
N LEU A 166 -10.12 -27.17 -18.27
CA LEU A 166 -8.67 -27.02 -18.40
C LEU A 166 -8.26 -25.93 -19.39
N THR A 167 -8.95 -25.83 -20.54
CA THR A 167 -8.70 -24.74 -21.50
C THR A 167 -9.02 -23.39 -20.90
N ARG A 168 -10.13 -23.28 -20.16
CA ARG A 168 -10.50 -22.03 -19.49
C ARG A 168 -9.49 -21.63 -18.42
N THR A 169 -9.03 -22.58 -17.61
CA THR A 169 -7.98 -22.32 -16.61
C THR A 169 -6.64 -21.97 -17.25
N LEU A 170 -6.35 -22.45 -18.46
CA LEU A 170 -5.15 -22.06 -19.20
C LEU A 170 -5.27 -20.64 -19.74
N GLU A 171 -6.42 -20.27 -20.30
CA GLU A 171 -6.71 -18.89 -20.70
C GLU A 171 -6.61 -17.93 -19.51
N ASP A 172 -7.18 -18.29 -18.34
CA ASP A 172 -7.08 -17.48 -17.12
C ASP A 172 -5.61 -17.32 -16.66
N VAL A 173 -4.80 -18.38 -16.77
CA VAL A 173 -3.36 -18.33 -16.44
C VAL A 173 -2.59 -17.51 -17.46
N GLU A 174 -2.91 -17.59 -18.75
CA GLU A 174 -2.30 -16.78 -19.80
C GLU A 174 -2.61 -15.28 -19.60
N ASP A 175 -3.83 -14.93 -19.21
CA ASP A 175 -4.22 -13.55 -18.90
C ASP A 175 -3.44 -13.01 -17.69
N VAL A 176 -3.32 -13.80 -16.62
CA VAL A 176 -2.52 -13.42 -15.43
C VAL A 176 -1.05 -13.27 -15.78
N VAL A 177 -0.49 -14.17 -16.61
CA VAL A 177 0.90 -14.09 -17.07
C VAL A 177 1.12 -12.89 -17.98
N ALA A 178 0.17 -12.55 -18.85
CA ALA A 178 0.24 -11.36 -19.71
C ALA A 178 0.21 -10.07 -18.88
N GLU A 179 -0.65 -10.01 -17.86
CA GLU A 179 -0.72 -8.88 -16.93
C GLU A 179 0.57 -8.74 -16.12
N LEU A 180 1.12 -9.86 -15.62
CA LEU A 180 2.41 -9.87 -14.93
C LEU A 180 3.57 -9.47 -15.83
N LEU A 181 3.60 -9.91 -17.09
CA LEU A 181 4.64 -9.54 -18.04
C LEU A 181 4.58 -8.04 -18.38
N GLN A 182 3.39 -7.51 -18.66
CA GLN A 182 3.19 -6.08 -18.90
C GLN A 182 3.58 -5.23 -17.67
N PHE A 183 3.31 -5.74 -16.46
CA PHE A 183 3.74 -5.13 -15.21
C PHE A 183 5.26 -5.13 -15.04
N THR A 184 5.91 -6.29 -15.24
CA THR A 184 7.38 -6.39 -15.11
C THR A 184 8.11 -5.57 -16.15
N GLU A 185 7.59 -5.46 -17.37
CA GLU A 185 8.15 -4.62 -18.44
C GLU A 185 8.05 -3.13 -18.09
N GLY A 186 6.90 -2.69 -17.56
CA GLY A 186 6.72 -1.33 -17.07
C GLY A 186 7.64 -0.99 -15.88
N GLU A 187 7.74 -1.90 -14.90
CA GLU A 187 8.63 -1.71 -13.74
C GLU A 187 10.11 -1.69 -14.13
N LEU A 188 10.53 -2.53 -15.10
CA LEU A 188 11.89 -2.52 -15.62
C LEU A 188 12.20 -1.24 -16.39
N ASP A 189 11.29 -0.78 -17.25
CA ASP A 189 11.52 0.45 -18.02
C ASP A 189 11.55 1.68 -17.11
N ASP A 190 10.70 1.72 -16.09
CA ASP A 190 10.68 2.78 -15.08
C ASP A 190 11.91 2.74 -14.15
N THR A 191 12.40 1.55 -13.78
CA THR A 191 13.67 1.43 -13.03
C THR A 191 14.88 1.87 -13.83
N VAL A 192 14.93 1.50 -15.11
CA VAL A 192 15.99 1.92 -16.05
C VAL A 192 15.91 3.43 -16.27
N SER A 193 14.71 3.98 -16.46
CA SER A 193 14.50 5.41 -16.66
C SER A 193 14.80 6.24 -15.40
N ALA A 194 14.44 5.76 -14.21
CA ALA A 194 14.80 6.40 -12.94
C ALA A 194 16.31 6.36 -12.66
N ALA A 195 16.99 5.25 -12.99
CA ALA A 195 18.43 5.12 -12.89
C ALA A 195 19.18 6.03 -13.89
N LEU A 196 18.64 6.18 -15.11
CA LEU A 196 19.21 7.04 -16.15
C LEU A 196 18.98 8.54 -15.90
N THR A 197 17.87 8.91 -15.26
CA THR A 197 17.51 10.32 -15.03
C THR A 197 17.89 10.85 -13.65
N GLY A 198 18.32 9.98 -12.72
CA GLY A 198 18.70 10.36 -11.35
C GLY A 198 17.56 10.97 -10.53
N ARG A 199 16.31 10.81 -10.98
CA ARG A 199 15.12 11.33 -10.32
C ARG A 199 14.61 10.30 -9.31
N PRO A 200 14.29 10.67 -8.05
CA PRO A 200 13.64 9.77 -7.12
C PRO A 200 12.32 9.28 -7.73
N ARG A 201 12.03 7.99 -7.63
CA ARG A 201 10.75 7.41 -8.05
C ARG A 201 9.58 8.28 -7.55
N PRO A 202 8.53 8.52 -8.34
CA PRO A 202 7.26 8.93 -7.75
C PRO A 202 6.86 7.82 -6.78
N HIS A 203 6.83 8.12 -5.48
CA HIS A 203 6.54 7.16 -4.40
C HIS A 203 5.17 6.47 -4.53
N GLY A 204 4.37 6.83 -5.54
CA GLY A 204 3.05 6.28 -5.78
C GLY A 204 3.00 4.94 -6.53
N ASP A 205 4.01 4.56 -7.33
CA ASP A 205 3.88 3.43 -8.29
C ASP A 205 4.18 2.03 -7.73
N ALA A 206 4.92 1.92 -6.64
CA ALA A 206 5.13 0.62 -5.99
C ALA A 206 3.92 0.25 -5.11
N VAL A 207 3.62 -1.05 -5.04
CA VAL A 207 2.70 -1.58 -4.02
C VAL A 207 3.33 -1.34 -2.66
N THR A 208 2.69 -0.51 -1.86
CA THR A 208 3.16 -0.05 -0.54
C THR A 208 2.33 -0.62 0.59
N ALA A 209 1.11 -1.07 0.30
CA ALA A 209 0.20 -1.68 1.26
C ALA A 209 -0.73 -2.70 0.58
N THR A 210 -1.21 -3.67 1.36
CA THR A 210 -2.26 -4.60 0.94
C THR A 210 -3.58 -4.21 1.59
N GLY A 211 -4.67 -4.54 0.93
CA GLY A 211 -6.01 -4.35 1.45
C GLY A 211 -6.87 -5.57 1.17
N ARG A 212 -7.91 -5.77 1.98
CA ARG A 212 -8.83 -6.91 1.87
C ARG A 212 -10.24 -6.44 2.19
N LEU A 213 -11.21 -6.97 1.48
CA LEU A 213 -12.61 -6.69 1.72
C LEU A 213 -13.41 -7.98 1.56
N TRP A 214 -14.24 -8.25 2.56
CA TRP A 214 -15.22 -9.32 2.49
C TRP A 214 -16.43 -8.96 3.34
N THR A 215 -17.61 -9.31 2.84
CA THR A 215 -18.87 -9.19 3.55
C THR A 215 -19.65 -10.48 3.41
N ARG A 216 -20.45 -10.81 4.41
CA ARG A 216 -21.42 -11.91 4.34
C ARG A 216 -22.67 -11.51 3.54
N ASP A 217 -22.98 -10.21 3.47
CA ASP A 217 -24.23 -9.72 2.90
C ASP A 217 -24.02 -9.22 1.46
N ASP A 218 -24.48 -9.99 0.49
CA ASP A 218 -24.36 -9.67 -0.94
C ASP A 218 -25.01 -8.32 -1.32
N GLN A 219 -26.09 -7.93 -0.63
CA GLN A 219 -26.78 -6.66 -0.89
C GLN A 219 -25.94 -5.42 -0.57
N LEU A 220 -25.01 -5.55 0.37
CA LEU A 220 -24.14 -4.46 0.81
C LEU A 220 -22.77 -4.52 0.15
N ASP A 221 -22.46 -5.55 -0.64
CA ASP A 221 -21.13 -5.75 -1.22
C ASP A 221 -20.71 -4.61 -2.16
N ASP A 222 -21.62 -4.17 -3.04
CA ASP A 222 -21.35 -3.04 -3.95
C ASP A 222 -21.14 -1.73 -3.19
N ILE A 223 -22.01 -1.45 -2.21
CA ILE A 223 -21.95 -0.22 -1.40
C ILE A 223 -20.67 -0.21 -0.56
N LEU A 224 -20.35 -1.34 0.06
CA LEU A 224 -19.17 -1.50 0.89
C LEU A 224 -17.89 -1.39 0.05
N GLY A 225 -17.88 -1.95 -1.17
CA GLY A 225 -16.81 -1.76 -2.14
C GLY A 225 -16.59 -0.29 -2.49
N GLU A 226 -17.66 0.47 -2.76
CA GLU A 226 -17.56 1.90 -3.06
C GLU A 226 -17.03 2.71 -1.86
N MET A 227 -17.54 2.44 -0.65
CA MET A 227 -17.09 3.12 0.57
C MET A 227 -15.64 2.79 0.91
N TYR A 228 -15.24 1.53 0.69
CA TYR A 228 -13.87 1.10 0.87
C TYR A 228 -12.93 1.85 -0.07
N GLU A 229 -13.22 1.88 -1.38
CA GLU A 229 -12.38 2.59 -2.35
C GLU A 229 -12.36 4.11 -2.12
N ARG A 230 -13.47 4.69 -1.64
CA ARG A 230 -13.52 6.09 -1.22
C ARG A 230 -12.59 6.34 -0.02
N CYS A 231 -12.57 5.46 0.97
CA CYS A 231 -11.68 5.55 2.13
C CYS A 231 -10.21 5.38 1.74
N VAL A 232 -9.90 4.46 0.82
CA VAL A 232 -8.56 4.26 0.26
C VAL A 232 -8.07 5.56 -0.42
N ARG A 233 -8.90 6.16 -1.29
CA ARG A 233 -8.56 7.42 -1.97
C ARG A 233 -8.38 8.58 -1.01
N ALA A 234 -9.24 8.72 0.00
CA ALA A 234 -9.12 9.76 1.01
C ALA A 234 -7.82 9.59 1.84
N SER A 235 -7.41 8.35 2.10
CA SER A 235 -6.13 8.04 2.77
C SER A 235 -4.90 8.21 1.87
N ARG A 236 -5.04 8.87 0.71
CA ARG A 236 -3.98 9.08 -0.31
C ARG A 236 -3.39 7.78 -0.85
N LEU A 237 -4.19 6.71 -0.86
CA LEU A 237 -3.84 5.45 -1.47
C LEU A 237 -4.57 5.29 -2.80
N ASN A 238 -3.93 4.61 -3.72
CA ASN A 238 -4.48 4.28 -5.03
C ASN A 238 -4.58 2.77 -5.16
N VAL A 239 -5.74 2.26 -5.58
CA VAL A 239 -5.91 0.85 -5.95
C VAL A 239 -5.14 0.62 -7.24
N ARG A 240 -4.14 -0.28 -7.19
CA ARG A 240 -3.32 -0.64 -8.36
C ARG A 240 -3.93 -1.79 -9.12
N PHE A 241 -4.20 -2.87 -8.40
CA PHE A 241 -4.94 -4.00 -8.92
C PHE A 241 -5.77 -4.63 -7.82
N ARG A 242 -6.81 -5.36 -8.22
CA ARG A 242 -7.71 -6.09 -7.33
C ARG A 242 -7.83 -7.52 -7.83
N THR A 243 -7.80 -8.47 -6.92
CA THR A 243 -8.03 -9.88 -7.22
C THR A 243 -9.24 -10.37 -6.43
N THR A 244 -10.01 -11.29 -7.01
CA THR A 244 -11.08 -12.01 -6.32
C THR A 244 -10.53 -13.37 -5.89
N GLU A 245 -10.62 -13.67 -4.60
CA GLU A 245 -10.07 -14.89 -4.00
C GLU A 245 -11.22 -15.83 -3.65
N GLY A 246 -11.36 -16.94 -4.40
CA GLY A 246 -12.41 -17.92 -4.18
C GLY A 246 -11.89 -19.33 -4.35
N SER A 247 -11.90 -20.12 -3.28
CA SER A 247 -11.65 -21.56 -3.33
C SER A 247 -12.82 -22.24 -4.05
N ASP A 248 -12.51 -22.99 -5.11
CA ASP A 248 -13.40 -23.95 -5.78
C ASP A 248 -14.76 -23.43 -6.26
N GLY A 249 -14.75 -22.92 -7.50
CA GLY A 249 -15.89 -22.93 -8.40
C GLY A 249 -16.94 -21.85 -8.14
N PRO A 250 -17.65 -21.40 -9.19
CA PRO A 250 -18.72 -20.42 -9.07
C PRO A 250 -19.93 -21.14 -8.47
N ALA A 251 -19.98 -21.31 -7.15
CA ALA A 251 -21.25 -21.52 -6.48
C ALA A 251 -21.99 -20.17 -6.53
N PRO A 252 -23.08 -20.03 -7.30
CA PRO A 252 -23.80 -18.78 -7.42
C PRO A 252 -24.33 -18.38 -6.03
N GLY A 253 -23.91 -17.20 -5.55
CA GLY A 253 -24.29 -16.66 -4.23
C GLY A 253 -23.30 -16.93 -3.09
N SER A 254 -22.04 -17.25 -3.39
CA SER A 254 -20.98 -17.17 -2.38
C SER A 254 -20.36 -15.76 -2.39
N PRO A 255 -20.20 -15.10 -1.22
CA PRO A 255 -19.71 -13.73 -1.16
C PRO A 255 -18.27 -13.62 -1.66
N GLU A 256 -18.02 -12.68 -2.58
CA GLU A 256 -16.70 -12.45 -3.16
C GLU A 256 -15.71 -11.97 -2.10
N ARG A 257 -14.56 -12.62 -2.00
CA ARG A 257 -13.43 -12.10 -1.22
C ARG A 257 -12.58 -11.26 -2.16
N ARG A 258 -12.38 -9.98 -1.84
CA ARG A 258 -11.60 -9.05 -2.67
C ARG A 258 -10.29 -8.72 -1.98
N ARG A 259 -9.19 -8.88 -2.70
CA ARG A 259 -7.86 -8.46 -2.27
C ARG A 259 -7.43 -7.27 -3.13
N TYR A 260 -6.96 -6.23 -2.47
CA TYR A 260 -6.52 -4.98 -3.06
C TYR A 260 -5.02 -4.82 -2.87
N PHE A 261 -4.35 -4.33 -3.89
CA PHE A 261 -2.95 -3.96 -3.83
C PHE A 261 -2.87 -2.45 -3.99
N LEU A 262 -2.36 -1.79 -2.96
CA LEU A 262 -2.46 -0.34 -2.79
C LEU A 262 -1.08 0.28 -2.98
N GLY A 263 -1.01 1.34 -3.79
CA GLY A 263 0.15 2.20 -3.96
C GLY A 263 -0.08 3.57 -3.32
N GLY A 264 0.99 4.35 -3.11
CA GLY A 264 0.89 5.68 -2.50
C GLY A 264 1.79 5.84 -1.27
N GLN A 265 1.17 5.87 -0.09
CA GLN A 265 1.89 6.06 1.18
C GLN A 265 2.51 4.77 1.72
N ALA A 266 3.64 4.88 2.40
CA ALA A 266 4.26 3.77 3.11
C ALA A 266 3.37 3.26 4.26
N ALA A 267 3.38 1.95 4.51
CA ALA A 267 2.58 1.32 5.55
C ALA A 267 2.81 1.89 6.96
N GLU A 268 4.04 2.33 7.26
CA GLU A 268 4.39 2.92 8.56
C GLU A 268 3.70 4.27 8.79
N ASP A 269 3.67 5.13 7.77
CA ASP A 269 3.01 6.44 7.83
C ASP A 269 1.48 6.27 7.96
N LEU A 270 0.92 5.27 7.27
CA LEU A 270 -0.50 4.92 7.36
C LEU A 270 -0.90 4.50 8.77
N ALA A 271 -0.06 3.75 9.48
CA ALA A 271 -0.38 3.28 10.83
C ALA A 271 -0.59 4.46 11.79
N GLY A 272 0.28 5.47 11.70
CA GLY A 272 0.15 6.71 12.47
C GLY A 272 -1.12 7.50 12.09
N ALA A 273 -1.39 7.63 10.79
CA ALA A 273 -2.58 8.33 10.30
C ALA A 273 -3.88 7.66 10.75
N PHE A 274 -4.02 6.34 10.58
CA PHE A 274 -5.21 5.61 11.00
C PHE A 274 -5.39 5.60 12.52
N SER A 275 -4.30 5.52 13.29
CA SER A 275 -4.39 5.66 14.75
C SER A 275 -4.96 7.01 15.16
N ALA A 276 -4.53 8.10 14.51
CA ALA A 276 -5.07 9.44 14.76
C ALA A 276 -6.56 9.54 14.38
N LEU A 277 -6.96 8.96 13.24
CA LEU A 277 -8.36 8.94 12.80
C LEU A 277 -9.26 8.12 13.75
N LEU A 278 -8.78 6.98 14.25
CA LEU A 278 -9.53 6.16 15.22
C LEU A 278 -9.64 6.85 16.59
N ILE A 279 -8.58 7.54 17.03
CA ILE A 279 -8.64 8.36 18.25
C ILE A 279 -9.68 9.49 18.09
N SER A 280 -9.70 10.17 16.94
CA SER A 280 -10.71 11.21 16.65
C SER A 280 -12.13 10.62 16.65
N THR A 281 -12.31 9.48 15.99
CA THR A 281 -13.60 8.79 15.91
C THR A 281 -14.11 8.32 17.27
N GLY A 282 -13.21 7.80 18.13
CA GLY A 282 -13.55 7.42 19.50
C GLY A 282 -13.83 8.62 20.43
N ALA A 283 -13.30 9.81 20.12
CA ALA A 283 -13.56 11.02 20.90
C ALA A 283 -14.96 11.60 20.68
N ASP A 284 -15.64 11.23 19.59
CA ASP A 284 -17.03 11.63 19.30
C ASP A 284 -18.08 10.94 20.17
N LEU A 285 -17.69 9.93 20.97
CA LEU A 285 -18.61 9.31 21.91
C LEU A 285 -18.99 10.30 23.04
N PRO A 286 -20.30 10.59 23.23
CA PRO A 286 -20.73 11.25 24.46
C PRO A 286 -20.39 10.34 25.65
N ARG A 287 -19.70 10.89 26.67
CA ARG A 287 -19.51 10.22 27.97
C ARG A 287 -20.87 10.01 28.64
N ASN A 288 -21.57 8.95 28.28
CA ASN A 288 -22.75 8.51 29.01
C ASN A 288 -22.34 7.42 30.00
N GLY A 289 -22.14 7.81 31.27
CA GLY A 289 -21.91 6.85 32.36
C GLY A 289 -21.05 7.30 33.53
N LEU A 290 -21.19 8.51 34.05
CA LEU A 290 -20.69 8.82 35.40
C LEU A 290 -21.60 9.81 36.13
N HIS A 291 -22.85 9.40 36.40
CA HIS A 291 -23.77 10.16 37.24
C HIS A 291 -23.72 9.79 38.74
N ASP A 292 -22.85 8.86 39.18
CA ASP A 292 -22.73 8.49 40.59
C ASP A 292 -21.26 8.24 41.02
N ALA A 293 -20.44 9.30 41.03
CA ALA A 293 -19.18 9.29 41.77
C ALA A 293 -19.02 10.59 42.57
N PRO A 294 -18.69 10.52 43.88
CA PRO A 294 -18.61 11.69 44.74
C PRO A 294 -17.45 12.60 44.32
N ARG A 295 -17.67 13.89 44.52
CA ARG A 295 -16.76 15.01 44.22
C ARG A 295 -15.30 14.70 44.55
N GLY A 296 -14.45 14.83 43.54
CA GLY A 296 -13.05 15.17 43.72
C GLY A 296 -12.07 14.20 43.07
N GLU A 297 -11.92 14.25 41.75
CA GLU A 297 -10.63 14.16 41.06
C GLU A 297 -10.84 14.33 39.54
N VAL A 298 -10.59 15.54 39.05
CA VAL A 298 -10.65 15.85 37.62
C VAL A 298 -9.39 15.30 36.96
N ARG A 299 -9.40 14.04 36.52
CA ARG A 299 -8.48 13.57 35.47
C ARG A 299 -8.94 14.12 34.12
N ARG A 300 -8.46 15.33 33.84
CA ARG A 300 -8.60 16.09 32.59
C ARG A 300 -7.75 15.40 31.50
N GLY A 301 -8.32 14.41 30.82
CA GLY A 301 -7.79 13.90 29.55
C GLY A 301 -8.02 14.92 28.43
N LEU A 302 -7.10 14.97 27.46
CA LEU A 302 -6.95 15.94 26.37
C LEU A 302 -8.14 15.96 25.37
N ALA A 303 -9.35 16.21 25.85
CA ALA A 303 -10.44 16.65 24.98
C ALA A 303 -10.07 18.03 24.42
N ARG A 304 -10.18 18.19 23.10
CA ARG A 304 -10.23 19.52 22.47
C ARG A 304 -11.33 20.29 23.18
N ILE A 305 -10.95 21.25 24.02
CA ILE A 305 -11.88 22.23 24.57
C ILE A 305 -12.31 23.06 23.38
N GLU A 306 -13.47 22.76 22.79
CA GLU A 306 -14.11 23.70 21.89
C GLU A 306 -14.65 24.85 22.76
N PRO A 307 -14.12 26.08 22.62
CA PRO A 307 -14.79 27.23 23.18
C PRO A 307 -16.12 27.35 22.43
N GLY A 308 -17.24 27.33 23.16
CA GLY A 308 -18.59 27.37 22.58
C GLY A 308 -18.66 28.39 21.45
N LEU A 309 -18.88 27.89 20.23
CA LEU A 309 -18.96 28.71 19.03
C LEU A 309 -20.11 29.70 19.17
N PRO A 310 -19.90 30.99 18.82
CA PRO A 310 -21.00 31.94 18.74
C PRO A 310 -22.04 31.50 17.70
N PRO A 311 -23.33 31.81 17.89
CA PRO A 311 -24.38 31.42 16.96
C PRO A 311 -24.09 32.02 15.57
N GLY A 312 -23.91 31.16 14.55
CA GLY A 312 -23.65 31.54 13.17
C GLY A 312 -22.33 31.04 12.57
N VAL A 313 -21.47 30.36 13.34
CA VAL A 313 -20.27 29.69 12.80
C VAL A 313 -20.64 28.24 12.47
N GLU A 314 -20.59 27.89 11.19
CA GLU A 314 -20.80 26.51 10.74
C GLU A 314 -19.75 25.58 11.40
N PRO A 315 -20.15 24.39 11.88
CA PRO A 315 -19.22 23.45 12.49
C PRO A 315 -18.11 23.13 11.49
N THR A 316 -16.86 23.10 11.98
CA THR A 316 -15.70 22.82 11.15
C THR A 316 -15.87 21.45 10.52
N ARG A 317 -16.05 21.39 9.19
CA ARG A 317 -16.24 20.13 8.47
C ARG A 317 -15.08 19.18 8.82
N PRO A 318 -15.34 17.92 9.20
CA PRO A 318 -14.27 16.98 9.47
C PRO A 318 -13.38 16.83 8.23
N PRO A 319 -12.07 16.56 8.40
CA PRO A 319 -11.19 16.24 7.29
C PRO A 319 -11.78 15.09 6.45
N GLU A 320 -11.58 15.14 5.13
CA GLU A 320 -12.17 14.20 4.17
C GLU A 320 -11.87 12.74 4.52
N ASP A 321 -10.65 12.48 4.99
CA ASP A 321 -10.14 11.19 5.43
C ASP A 321 -10.92 10.62 6.62
N GLU A 322 -11.31 11.47 7.58
CA GLU A 322 -12.12 11.10 8.74
C GLU A 322 -13.57 10.83 8.36
N ALA A 323 -14.15 11.66 7.49
CA ALA A 323 -15.51 11.45 7.00
C ALA A 323 -15.62 10.14 6.20
N ALA A 324 -14.63 9.85 5.35
CA ALA A 324 -14.59 8.63 4.56
C ALA A 324 -14.41 7.38 5.43
N LEU A 325 -13.53 7.42 6.43
CA LEU A 325 -13.36 6.31 7.37
C LEU A 325 -14.64 6.06 8.18
N LYS A 326 -15.29 7.11 8.70
CA LYS A 326 -16.54 6.97 9.46
C LYS A 326 -17.67 6.41 8.59
N ALA A 327 -17.76 6.83 7.32
CA ALA A 327 -18.73 6.27 6.37
C ALA A 327 -18.49 4.76 6.16
N LEU A 328 -17.25 4.35 5.92
CA LEU A 328 -16.89 2.93 5.79
C LEU A 328 -17.24 2.13 7.05
N LEU A 329 -16.89 2.63 8.25
CA LEU A 329 -17.18 1.95 9.51
C LEU A 329 -18.69 1.84 9.80
N ARG A 330 -19.48 2.85 9.40
CA ARG A 330 -20.94 2.78 9.50
C ARG A 330 -21.52 1.74 8.56
N THR A 331 -21.10 1.71 7.30
CA THR A 331 -21.53 0.67 6.36
C THR A 331 -21.12 -0.73 6.84
N LEU A 332 -19.91 -0.88 7.37
CA LEU A 332 -19.48 -2.15 8.00
C LEU A 332 -20.37 -2.54 9.18
N SER A 333 -20.85 -1.58 9.98
CA SER A 333 -21.70 -1.87 11.13
C SER A 333 -23.09 -2.40 10.75
N GLU A 334 -23.59 -2.02 9.57
CA GLU A 334 -24.86 -2.49 9.01
C GLU A 334 -24.76 -3.94 8.51
N CYS A 335 -23.56 -4.44 8.23
CA CYS A 335 -23.34 -5.82 7.85
C CYS A 335 -23.49 -6.81 9.03
N SER A 336 -23.97 -8.01 8.74
CA SER A 336 -24.09 -9.16 9.65
C SER A 336 -22.76 -9.86 9.93
N GLY A 337 -21.76 -9.60 9.09
CA GLY A 337 -20.38 -10.02 9.24
C GLY A 337 -19.53 -9.47 8.09
N ALA A 338 -18.49 -8.71 8.40
CA ALA A 338 -17.63 -8.11 7.39
C ALA A 338 -16.22 -7.89 7.91
N VAL A 339 -15.24 -7.91 7.00
CA VAL A 339 -13.84 -7.60 7.28
C VAL A 339 -13.37 -6.62 6.22
N ALA A 340 -12.77 -5.52 6.67
CA ALA A 340 -12.08 -4.57 5.81
C ALA A 340 -10.67 -4.32 6.34
N GLN A 341 -9.67 -4.45 5.48
CA GLN A 341 -8.29 -4.13 5.77
C GLN A 341 -7.80 -3.08 4.77
N ILE A 342 -7.22 -1.99 5.26
CA ILE A 342 -6.54 -0.97 4.45
C ILE A 342 -5.13 -0.80 5.02
N GLY A 343 -4.16 -1.49 4.41
CA GLY A 343 -2.78 -1.53 4.92
C GLY A 343 -2.74 -2.04 6.37
N PRO A 344 -2.24 -1.23 7.32
CA PRO A 344 -2.19 -1.61 8.73
C PRO A 344 -3.55 -1.54 9.44
N LEU A 345 -4.53 -0.80 8.91
CA LEU A 345 -5.86 -0.73 9.52
C LEU A 345 -6.64 -2.01 9.21
N MET A 346 -7.21 -2.63 10.23
CA MET A 346 -8.15 -3.74 10.12
C MET A 346 -9.43 -3.41 10.91
N ALA A 347 -10.57 -3.48 10.24
CA ALA A 347 -11.89 -3.36 10.82
C ALA A 347 -12.64 -4.68 10.65
N VAL A 348 -13.20 -5.18 11.74
CA VAL A 348 -13.95 -6.44 11.78
C VAL A 348 -15.31 -6.22 12.42
N ARG A 349 -16.33 -6.64 11.71
CA ARG A 349 -17.72 -6.70 12.17
C ARG A 349 -18.12 -8.16 12.37
N THR A 350 -18.54 -8.51 13.58
CA THR A 350 -19.29 -9.75 13.85
C THR A 350 -20.78 -9.42 14.00
N ARG A 351 -21.63 -10.27 14.61
CA ARG A 351 -23.02 -9.90 14.87
C ARG A 351 -23.16 -8.88 16.01
N ASP A 352 -22.27 -8.97 16.99
CA ASP A 352 -22.46 -8.27 18.28
C ASP A 352 -21.49 -7.10 18.46
N GLU A 353 -20.40 -7.06 17.71
CA GLU A 353 -19.33 -6.07 17.91
C GLU A 353 -18.76 -5.55 16.58
N LEU A 354 -18.23 -4.33 16.63
CA LEU A 354 -17.40 -3.70 15.60
C LEU A 354 -16.05 -3.32 16.23
N LEU A 355 -15.00 -4.03 15.83
CA LEU A 355 -13.65 -3.82 16.34
C LEU A 355 -12.76 -3.24 15.23
N CYS A 356 -11.91 -2.30 15.60
CA CYS A 356 -10.87 -1.76 14.73
C CYS A 356 -9.51 -1.91 15.40
N ALA A 357 -8.50 -2.26 14.63
CA ALA A 357 -7.13 -2.33 15.09
C ALA A 357 -6.16 -1.79 14.04
N VAL A 358 -5.05 -1.24 14.53
CA VAL A 358 -3.91 -0.87 13.68
C VAL A 358 -2.80 -1.88 13.93
N LEU A 359 -2.54 -2.71 12.93
CA LEU A 359 -1.63 -3.84 12.98
C LEU A 359 -0.23 -3.43 12.57
N THR A 360 0.76 -4.01 13.24
CA THR A 360 2.15 -4.02 12.77
C THR A 360 2.31 -5.00 11.60
N ALA A 361 3.39 -4.86 10.82
CA ALA A 361 3.68 -5.77 9.72
C ALA A 361 3.75 -7.24 10.17
N ALA A 362 4.34 -7.52 11.34
CA ALA A 362 4.41 -8.87 11.90
C ALA A 362 3.02 -9.44 12.22
N GLN A 363 2.14 -8.64 12.85
CA GLN A 363 0.77 -9.06 13.16
C GLN A 363 -0.07 -9.30 11.90
N SER A 364 0.08 -8.44 10.89
CA SER A 364 -0.61 -8.63 9.60
C SER A 364 -0.16 -9.91 8.90
N LEU A 365 1.13 -10.27 8.99
CA LEU A 365 1.65 -11.49 8.39
C LEU A 365 1.14 -12.75 9.11
N GLU A 366 1.04 -12.73 10.44
CA GLU A 366 0.47 -13.85 11.23
C GLU A 366 -1.01 -14.10 10.91
N LEU A 367 -1.80 -13.03 10.73
CA LEU A 367 -3.21 -13.17 10.33
C LEU A 367 -3.34 -13.72 8.91
N GLU A 368 -2.34 -13.49 8.06
CA GLU A 368 -2.30 -13.97 6.67
C GLU A 368 -1.92 -15.44 6.61
N SER A 369 -0.93 -15.87 7.38
CA SER A 369 -0.50 -17.27 7.43
C SER A 369 -1.59 -18.20 7.94
N ASP A 370 -2.45 -17.72 8.85
CA ASP A 370 -3.49 -18.52 9.49
C ASP A 370 -4.84 -18.44 8.75
N GLU A 371 -4.91 -17.77 7.58
CA GLU A 371 -6.14 -17.51 6.79
C GLU A 371 -7.30 -16.86 7.58
N LEU A 372 -7.01 -16.26 8.73
CA LEU A 372 -8.03 -15.75 9.66
C LEU A 372 -8.71 -14.47 9.17
N PHE A 373 -8.17 -13.82 8.14
CA PHE A 373 -8.74 -12.59 7.57
C PHE A 373 -10.16 -12.76 7.05
N TRP A 374 -10.52 -13.96 6.58
CA TRP A 374 -11.83 -14.21 5.99
C TRP A 374 -12.87 -14.74 6.98
N ASP A 375 -12.48 -14.99 8.24
CA ASP A 375 -13.40 -15.33 9.32
C ASP A 375 -13.47 -14.19 10.35
N PRO A 376 -14.53 -13.35 10.32
CA PRO A 376 -14.72 -12.28 11.29
C PRO A 376 -14.64 -12.76 12.74
N SER A 377 -15.14 -13.98 13.02
CA SER A 377 -15.21 -14.51 14.38
C SER A 377 -13.81 -14.82 14.90
N ALA A 378 -13.00 -15.52 14.09
CA ALA A 378 -11.62 -15.84 14.45
C ALA A 378 -10.72 -14.60 14.46
N ALA A 379 -10.90 -13.69 13.49
CA ALA A 379 -10.20 -12.41 13.47
C ALA A 379 -10.46 -11.60 14.76
N THR A 380 -11.72 -11.50 15.20
CA THR A 380 -12.06 -10.82 16.46
C THR A 380 -11.40 -11.44 17.69
N VAL A 381 -11.38 -12.77 17.80
CA VAL A 381 -10.69 -13.46 18.91
C VAL A 381 -9.19 -13.13 18.90
N ARG A 382 -8.58 -12.99 17.73
CA ARG A 382 -7.17 -12.61 17.59
C ARG A 382 -6.95 -11.13 17.94
N LEU A 383 -7.79 -10.22 17.44
CA LEU A 383 -7.72 -8.79 17.73
C LEU A 383 -7.84 -8.49 19.23
N ARG A 384 -8.68 -9.23 19.97
CA ARG A 384 -8.81 -9.08 21.43
C ARG A 384 -7.56 -9.47 22.22
N ARG A 385 -6.62 -10.20 21.62
CA ARG A 385 -5.32 -10.53 22.26
C ARG A 385 -4.28 -9.43 22.04
N LEU A 386 -4.57 -8.44 21.20
CA LEU A 386 -3.67 -7.31 20.97
C LEU A 386 -3.59 -6.40 22.20
N PRO A 387 -2.51 -5.63 22.34
CA PRO A 387 -2.41 -4.60 23.36
C PRO A 387 -3.59 -3.62 23.25
N SER A 388 -4.12 -3.17 24.40
CA SER A 388 -5.29 -2.29 24.48
C SER A 388 -5.12 -0.92 23.80
N HIS A 389 -3.89 -0.52 23.48
CA HIS A 389 -3.60 0.72 22.76
C HIS A 389 -3.67 0.57 21.22
N GLN A 390 -3.81 -0.66 20.72
CA GLN A 390 -3.91 -0.99 19.30
C GLN A 390 -5.32 -1.43 18.90
N LEU A 391 -6.24 -1.55 19.87
CA LEU A 391 -7.59 -2.04 19.68
C LEU A 391 -8.60 -0.96 20.09
N TRP A 392 -9.55 -0.71 19.20
CA TRP A 392 -10.68 0.18 19.40
C TRP A 392 -11.98 -0.60 19.29
N ASP A 393 -12.74 -0.64 20.38
CA ASP A 393 -14.12 -1.11 20.35
C ASP A 393 -15.03 0.06 19.95
N LEU A 394 -15.58 -0.03 18.75
CA LEU A 394 -16.44 0.99 18.16
C LEU A 394 -17.91 0.54 18.14
N THR A 395 -18.25 -0.53 18.85
CA THR A 395 -19.61 -1.08 18.87
C THR A 395 -20.63 -0.04 19.31
N THR A 396 -20.35 0.67 20.41
CA THR A 396 -21.24 1.72 20.94
C THR A 396 -21.29 2.95 20.04
N TRP A 397 -20.17 3.29 19.39
CA TRP A 397 -20.11 4.41 18.44
C TRP A 397 -20.95 4.12 17.20
N ALA A 398 -20.87 2.91 16.65
CA ALA A 398 -21.60 2.51 15.46
C ALA A 398 -23.12 2.48 15.67
N THR A 399 -23.57 2.18 16.88
CA THR A 399 -24.99 2.20 17.25
C THR A 399 -25.53 3.61 17.56
N ALA A 400 -24.66 4.61 17.67
CA ALA A 400 -25.09 5.98 17.94
C ALA A 400 -25.61 6.65 16.65
N PRO A 401 -26.75 7.37 16.72
CA PRO A 401 -27.40 7.99 15.56
C PRO A 401 -26.58 9.11 14.90
#